data_AF-A0A2T0USK9-F1
#
_entry.id   AF-A0A2T0USK9-F1
#
_cell.length_a   1.000
_cell.length_b   1.000
_cell.length_c   1.000
_cell.angle_alpha   90.00
_cell.angle_beta   90.00
_cell.angle_gamma   90.00
#
_symmetry.space_group_name_H-M   'P 1'
#
loop_
_entity.id
_entity.type
_entity.pdbx_description
1 polymer ?
#
loop_
_entity_poly.entity_id
_entity_poly.type
_entity_poly.pdbx_seq_one_letter_code
_entity_poly.pdbx_strand_id
1 'polypeptide(L)'
;MDPYHFDPVPDPSANPGPNGSPSNPGPGYTPGSAPGPGYMPGPETSRNIGYPPPGAQVPPAQGPYPPGPGAYPPGPSPYPAGDPYQGGYAGMPPQYAPVPPPSSGMPVAGWIGIALGVVLLLGLGITGIVLTSDDDDDPGTTTADPGGDGGGGGSDATSNADPTEDVVADPVAEAVIGDCFYNYGDETTPELETAVCGAGAFEAVDIIEGTSDLTSCDSNPVVNLSVTSTGTDRVLCLSYTVIDGDDAYHAQVGECVYGTSTAGSAWYVLDCQDGAFKVIERIDGESSTSSCTDSTYYIYGVGYSTGETYLDTTLCLQMLYASGDTGYAEVDDCLSMNSDYTYAEFVSDCDDGNAYVTGRTNEIVDGESWCNGWGWAYEEVPDFPELSFTVCWGWL
;
A
#
# COMPACT_ATOMS: atom_id res chain seq x y z
N MET A 1 -9.21 -28.06 -18.00
CA MET A 1 -9.51 -27.58 -16.65
C MET A 1 -9.14 -26.13 -16.68
N ASP A 2 -10.15 -25.29 -16.78
CA ASP A 2 -10.06 -23.86 -17.07
C ASP A 2 -10.22 -23.11 -15.75
N PRO A 3 -9.24 -22.31 -15.29
CA PRO A 3 -9.27 -21.69 -13.95
C PRO A 3 -10.06 -20.37 -13.88
N TYR A 4 -10.77 -19.96 -14.93
CA TYR A 4 -11.47 -18.66 -14.97
C TYR A 4 -12.99 -18.75 -15.17
N HIS A 5 -13.65 -19.70 -14.52
CA HIS A 5 -15.10 -19.69 -14.43
C HIS A 5 -15.54 -19.25 -13.02
N PHE A 6 -15.89 -17.97 -12.90
CA PHE A 6 -16.60 -17.43 -11.74
C PHE A 6 -18.10 -17.54 -12.03
N ASP A 7 -18.82 -18.32 -11.23
CA ASP A 7 -20.29 -18.36 -11.23
C ASP A 7 -20.79 -17.17 -10.40
N PRO A 8 -21.54 -16.20 -10.98
CA PRO A 8 -22.16 -15.14 -10.19
C PRO A 8 -23.25 -15.72 -9.28
N VAL A 9 -23.16 -15.41 -7.98
CA VAL A 9 -24.18 -15.72 -6.98
C VAL A 9 -25.46 -14.95 -7.35
N PRO A 10 -26.63 -15.61 -7.41
CA PRO A 10 -27.88 -14.92 -7.72
C PRO A 10 -28.34 -14.04 -6.55
N ASP A 11 -28.66 -12.80 -6.92
CA ASP A 11 -29.31 -11.73 -6.16
C ASP A 11 -30.45 -12.23 -5.23
N PRO A 12 -30.41 -11.96 -3.91
CA PRO A 12 -31.52 -12.25 -3.02
C PRO A 12 -32.66 -11.25 -3.27
N SER A 13 -33.66 -11.77 -3.98
CA SER A 13 -34.90 -11.11 -4.34
C SER A 13 -35.55 -10.34 -3.18
N ALA A 14 -35.89 -9.09 -3.48
CA ALA A 14 -36.71 -8.20 -2.66
C ALA A 14 -38.00 -8.87 -2.17
N ASN A 15 -38.22 -8.80 -0.85
CA ASN A 15 -39.45 -9.21 -0.19
C ASN A 15 -40.25 -7.94 0.18
N PRO A 16 -41.35 -7.60 -0.52
CA PRO A 16 -42.18 -6.46 -0.16
C PRO A 16 -43.13 -6.83 0.99
N GLY A 17 -42.76 -6.45 2.21
CA GLY A 17 -43.66 -6.49 3.38
C GLY A 17 -44.59 -5.26 3.42
N PRO A 18 -45.86 -5.39 3.85
CA PRO A 18 -46.86 -4.33 3.72
C PRO A 18 -46.99 -3.41 4.97
N ASN A 19 -47.28 -2.13 4.70
CA ASN A 19 -48.03 -1.18 5.52
C ASN A 19 -47.53 -0.76 6.93
N GLY A 20 -46.87 0.41 6.97
CA GLY A 20 -47.46 1.67 7.50
C GLY A 20 -47.51 1.93 9.01
N SER A 21 -46.91 3.04 9.45
CA SER A 21 -47.45 4.16 10.29
C SER A 21 -46.30 4.97 10.97
N PRO A 22 -46.54 6.14 11.59
CA PRO A 22 -46.29 7.45 11.00
C PRO A 22 -45.09 8.20 11.63
N SER A 23 -44.69 9.25 10.93
CA SER A 23 -43.70 10.27 11.27
C SER A 23 -43.89 10.87 12.67
N ASN A 24 -42.78 10.95 13.41
CA ASN A 24 -42.64 11.75 14.62
C ASN A 24 -41.47 12.73 14.41
N PRO A 25 -41.71 14.06 14.37
CA PRO A 25 -40.64 15.04 14.29
C PRO A 25 -40.15 15.36 15.72
N GLY A 26 -38.98 14.85 16.08
CA GLY A 26 -38.28 15.11 17.35
C GLY A 26 -36.81 15.50 17.11
N PRO A 27 -36.20 16.28 18.01
CA PRO A 27 -35.33 17.40 17.66
C PRO A 27 -33.85 17.03 17.51
N GLY A 28 -33.20 17.68 16.53
CA GLY A 28 -31.79 18.09 16.57
C GLY A 28 -30.77 16.99 16.85
N TYR A 29 -30.46 16.19 15.84
CA TYR A 29 -29.19 15.47 15.79
C TYR A 29 -28.07 16.49 15.54
N THR A 30 -27.29 16.79 16.58
CA THR A 30 -25.91 17.22 16.39
C THR A 30 -25.14 16.06 15.72
N PRO A 31 -24.27 16.31 14.72
CA PRO A 31 -23.44 15.26 14.11
C PRO A 31 -22.67 14.56 15.22
N GLY A 32 -23.04 13.31 15.48
CA GLY A 32 -22.39 12.48 16.47
C GLY A 32 -20.99 12.20 15.99
N SER A 33 -19.99 12.65 16.74
CA SER A 33 -18.64 12.11 16.66
C SER A 33 -18.75 10.59 16.59
N ALA A 34 -18.12 9.99 15.57
CA ALA A 34 -18.03 8.55 15.42
C ALA A 34 -17.76 7.90 16.79
N PRO A 35 -18.41 6.78 17.14
CA PRO A 35 -18.14 6.07 18.38
C PRO A 35 -16.62 5.91 18.49
N GLY A 36 -16.03 6.55 19.50
CA GLY A 36 -14.58 6.61 19.63
C GLY A 36 -14.01 5.20 19.48
N PRO A 37 -12.95 5.03 18.67
CA PRO A 37 -12.47 3.72 18.28
C PRO A 37 -12.28 2.91 19.56
N GLY A 38 -13.04 1.81 19.66
CA GLY A 38 -12.81 0.84 20.72
C GLY A 38 -11.33 0.49 20.70
N TYR A 39 -10.71 0.39 21.88
CA TYR A 39 -9.28 0.09 22.03
C TYR A 39 -8.95 -1.12 21.16
N MET A 40 -8.38 -0.90 19.97
CA MET A 40 -7.92 -1.99 19.13
C MET A 40 -6.61 -2.47 19.74
N PRO A 41 -6.43 -3.78 19.95
CA PRO A 41 -5.15 -4.28 20.41
C PRO A 41 -4.09 -3.86 19.39
N GLY A 42 -3.07 -3.13 19.84
CA GLY A 42 -1.89 -2.86 19.04
C GLY A 42 -1.09 -4.15 18.81
N PRO A 43 -0.06 -4.10 17.96
CA PRO A 43 0.87 -5.22 17.80
C PRO A 43 1.43 -5.67 19.14
N GLU A 44 1.25 -6.95 19.47
CA GLU A 44 1.98 -7.59 20.58
C GLU A 44 3.15 -8.39 19.98
N THR A 45 4.38 -7.93 20.15
CA THR A 45 5.58 -8.72 19.84
C THR A 45 6.21 -9.26 21.12
N SER A 46 6.77 -10.47 21.04
CA SER A 46 7.51 -11.10 22.14
C SER A 46 8.99 -11.19 21.75
N ARG A 47 9.90 -10.77 22.65
CA ARG A 47 11.35 -10.78 22.37
C ARG A 47 12.17 -11.32 23.53
N ASN A 48 13.27 -11.98 23.21
CA ASN A 48 14.25 -12.44 24.19
C ASN A 48 15.65 -12.42 23.59
N ILE A 49 16.65 -12.25 24.45
CA ILE A 49 18.04 -12.03 24.07
C ILE A 49 18.94 -12.87 24.97
N GLY A 50 19.85 -13.61 24.35
CA GLY A 50 20.93 -14.31 25.02
C GLY A 50 22.29 -13.78 24.63
N TYR A 51 23.20 -13.78 25.59
CA TYR A 51 24.55 -13.24 25.42
C TYR A 51 25.57 -14.35 25.20
N PRO A 52 26.57 -14.14 24.34
CA PRO A 52 27.69 -15.07 24.26
C PRO A 52 28.43 -15.07 25.60
N PRO A 53 28.96 -16.23 26.04
CA PRO A 53 29.70 -16.30 27.29
C PRO A 53 30.95 -15.41 27.22
N PRO A 54 31.32 -14.69 28.31
CA PRO A 54 32.51 -13.86 28.34
C PRO A 54 33.77 -14.66 27.97
N GLY A 55 34.49 -14.22 26.94
CA GLY A 55 35.70 -14.89 26.46
C GLY A 55 35.45 -16.05 25.50
N ALA A 56 34.23 -16.20 24.95
CA ALA A 56 34.01 -16.99 23.75
C ALA A 56 34.99 -16.50 22.67
N GLN A 57 35.96 -17.34 22.31
CA GLN A 57 36.85 -17.04 21.21
C GLN A 57 36.00 -16.98 19.95
N VAL A 58 36.12 -15.90 19.18
CA VAL A 58 35.68 -15.87 17.79
C VAL A 58 36.20 -17.17 17.16
N PRO A 59 35.33 -18.13 16.77
CA PRO A 59 35.76 -19.31 16.05
C PRO A 59 36.61 -18.79 14.90
N PRO A 60 37.84 -19.29 14.74
CA PRO A 60 38.75 -18.78 13.73
C PRO A 60 37.98 -18.73 12.42
N ALA A 61 37.85 -17.53 11.84
CA ALA A 61 37.12 -17.28 10.61
C ALA A 61 37.37 -18.47 9.68
N GLN A 62 36.30 -19.17 9.27
CA GLN A 62 36.44 -20.30 8.36
C GLN A 62 37.04 -19.74 7.09
N GLY A 63 38.37 -19.79 7.00
CA GLY A 63 39.11 -19.27 5.88
C GLY A 63 38.63 -19.94 4.60
N PRO A 64 38.79 -19.27 3.45
CA PRO A 64 38.43 -19.85 2.17
C PRO A 64 39.17 -21.19 2.02
N TYR A 65 38.42 -22.23 1.67
CA TYR A 65 38.82 -23.56 1.18
C TYR A 65 40.33 -23.91 1.26
N PRO A 66 40.70 -25.05 1.87
CA PRO A 66 42.09 -25.38 2.13
C PRO A 66 42.95 -25.40 0.85
N PRO A 67 44.11 -24.71 0.83
CA PRO A 67 45.11 -24.95 -0.20
C PRO A 67 45.71 -26.35 -0.01
N GLY A 68 45.98 -27.01 -1.13
CA GLY A 68 46.43 -28.40 -1.21
C GLY A 68 47.70 -28.74 -0.42
N PRO A 69 48.02 -30.05 -0.31
CA PRO A 69 48.98 -30.58 0.64
C PRO A 69 50.42 -30.15 0.30
N GLY A 70 51.03 -29.37 1.20
CA GLY A 70 52.43 -28.97 1.09
C GLY A 70 52.99 -28.29 2.34
N ALA A 71 53.41 -29.12 3.31
CA ALA A 71 54.49 -28.95 4.30
C ALA A 71 54.88 -27.55 4.83
N TYR A 72 54.92 -27.36 6.16
CA TYR A 72 56.14 -27.09 7.00
C TYR A 72 55.75 -27.04 8.51
N PRO A 73 56.68 -27.34 9.46
CA PRO A 73 56.39 -27.56 10.89
C PRO A 73 56.37 -26.29 11.78
N PRO A 74 55.77 -26.34 12.99
CA PRO A 74 55.53 -25.17 13.85
C PRO A 74 56.71 -24.80 14.75
N GLY A 75 56.94 -23.50 14.92
CA GLY A 75 57.84 -22.92 15.93
C GLY A 75 57.08 -22.51 17.21
N PRO A 76 57.70 -22.58 18.40
CA PRO A 76 57.05 -22.21 19.65
C PRO A 76 57.16 -20.71 19.91
N SER A 77 56.04 -20.05 20.21
CA SER A 77 56.03 -18.69 20.80
C SER A 77 55.43 -18.70 22.21
N PRO A 78 56.12 -18.14 23.20
CA PRO A 78 55.63 -17.97 24.57
C PRO A 78 55.30 -16.50 24.85
N TYR A 79 54.07 -16.17 25.27
CA TYR A 79 53.84 -14.92 26.01
C TYR A 79 52.81 -15.09 27.14
N PRO A 80 53.01 -14.37 28.27
CA PRO A 80 52.31 -14.59 29.54
C PRO A 80 51.11 -13.66 29.73
N ALA A 81 50.26 -14.05 30.68
CA ALA A 81 49.06 -13.36 31.13
C ALA A 81 49.34 -12.10 31.99
N GLY A 82 48.44 -11.12 31.88
CA GLY A 82 48.24 -9.92 32.73
C GLY A 82 47.35 -8.93 31.94
N ASP A 83 46.33 -8.23 32.42
CA ASP A 83 45.84 -7.81 33.76
C ASP A 83 44.35 -7.37 33.61
N PRO A 84 43.59 -7.09 34.69
CA PRO A 84 42.15 -6.79 34.64
C PRO A 84 41.84 -5.29 34.46
N TYR A 85 40.93 -4.96 33.54
CA TYR A 85 40.42 -3.59 33.34
C TYR A 85 39.21 -3.29 34.24
N GLN A 86 39.38 -2.30 35.13
CA GLN A 86 38.31 -1.44 35.65
C GLN A 86 38.32 -0.11 34.86
N GLY A 87 37.17 0.34 34.38
CA GLY A 87 37.01 1.69 33.82
C GLY A 87 35.58 1.96 33.41
N GLY A 88 34.85 2.73 34.22
CA GLY A 88 33.51 3.21 33.90
C GLY A 88 33.53 4.35 32.88
N TYR A 89 32.45 4.47 32.11
CA TYR A 89 32.20 5.61 31.22
C TYR A 89 30.84 6.24 31.49
N ALA A 90 30.84 7.57 31.36
CA ALA A 90 29.75 8.48 31.65
C ALA A 90 29.03 8.92 30.37
N GLY A 91 27.69 8.95 30.44
CA GLY A 91 26.75 9.82 29.72
C GLY A 91 26.92 10.00 28.21
N MET A 92 26.07 9.32 27.41
CA MET A 92 25.81 9.70 26.02
C MET A 92 24.59 10.64 25.90
N PRO A 93 24.63 11.64 24.99
CA PRO A 93 23.51 12.53 24.65
C PRO A 93 22.49 11.86 23.71
N PRO A 94 21.27 12.44 23.51
CA PRO A 94 20.19 11.80 22.76
C PRO A 94 20.54 11.58 21.29
N GLN A 95 20.18 10.40 20.79
CA GLN A 95 20.41 9.96 19.42
C GLN A 95 19.37 10.58 18.46
N TYR A 96 19.86 11.14 17.36
CA TYR A 96 19.06 11.50 16.20
C TYR A 96 18.95 10.27 15.30
N ALA A 97 17.78 10.05 14.72
CA ALA A 97 17.52 8.95 13.79
C ALA A 97 18.57 8.89 12.65
N PRO A 98 19.12 7.71 12.32
CA PRO A 98 20.06 7.57 11.22
C PRO A 98 19.41 7.91 9.87
N VAL A 99 20.18 8.59 9.02
CA VAL A 99 19.86 8.76 7.60
C VAL A 99 20.23 7.45 6.90
N PRO A 100 19.35 6.83 6.10
CA PRO A 100 19.65 5.55 5.46
C PRO A 100 20.88 5.67 4.54
N PRO A 101 21.73 4.63 4.46
CA PRO A 101 22.88 4.63 3.57
C PRO A 101 22.42 4.72 2.10
N PRO A 102 23.16 5.43 1.24
CA PRO A 102 22.83 5.51 -0.18
C PRO A 102 22.91 4.11 -0.81
N SER A 103 21.80 3.68 -1.43
CA SER A 103 21.75 2.43 -2.17
C SER A 103 22.86 2.41 -3.22
N SER A 104 23.72 1.39 -3.16
CA SER A 104 24.69 1.12 -4.22
C SER A 104 23.92 0.69 -5.46
N GLY A 105 23.66 1.64 -6.35
CA GLY A 105 22.90 1.43 -7.57
C GLY A 105 23.44 0.25 -8.39
N MET A 106 22.54 -0.65 -8.76
CA MET A 106 22.78 -1.67 -9.78
C MET A 106 23.23 -0.99 -11.09
N PRO A 107 24.16 -1.59 -11.86
CA PRO A 107 24.69 -0.97 -13.07
C PRO A 107 23.59 -0.72 -14.11
N VAL A 108 23.26 0.56 -14.30
CA VAL A 108 22.39 1.09 -15.35
C VAL A 108 23.06 0.88 -16.71
N ALA A 109 22.93 -0.34 -17.26
CA ALA A 109 23.34 -0.66 -18.62
C ALA A 109 22.24 -1.36 -19.44
N GLY A 110 21.08 -1.66 -18.85
CA GLY A 110 19.99 -2.41 -19.51
C GLY A 110 18.81 -1.58 -20.02
N TRP A 111 18.50 -0.42 -19.43
CA TRP A 111 17.21 0.26 -19.69
C TRP A 111 17.17 1.22 -20.89
N ILE A 112 18.32 1.73 -21.36
CA ILE A 112 18.34 2.64 -22.53
C ILE A 112 17.92 1.90 -23.82
N GLY A 113 18.05 0.58 -23.87
CA GLY A 113 17.66 -0.23 -25.04
C GLY A 113 16.14 -0.33 -25.25
N ILE A 114 15.34 -0.30 -24.18
CA ILE A 114 13.89 -0.52 -24.27
C ILE A 114 13.13 0.81 -24.46
N ALA A 115 13.56 1.89 -23.80
CA ALA A 115 12.96 3.21 -23.99
C ALA A 115 13.13 3.75 -25.43
N LEU A 116 14.28 3.48 -26.07
CA LEU A 116 14.49 3.82 -27.49
C LEU A 116 13.69 2.93 -28.45
N GLY A 117 13.41 1.68 -28.07
CA GLY A 117 12.59 0.76 -28.87
C GLY A 117 11.12 1.17 -28.95
N VAL A 118 10.55 1.65 -27.84
CA VAL A 118 9.14 2.08 -27.77
C VAL A 118 8.91 3.40 -28.50
N VAL A 119 9.85 4.36 -28.40
CA VAL A 119 9.76 5.64 -29.13
C VAL A 119 9.93 5.44 -30.65
N LEU A 120 10.72 4.46 -31.10
CA LEU A 120 10.84 4.13 -32.52
C LEU A 120 9.60 3.43 -33.08
N LEU A 121 8.94 2.57 -32.29
CA LEU A 121 7.70 1.88 -32.69
C LEU A 121 6.50 2.82 -32.75
N LEU A 122 6.41 3.80 -31.83
CA LEU A 122 5.35 4.82 -31.88
C LEU A 122 5.62 5.89 -32.95
N GLY A 123 6.89 6.22 -33.23
CA GLY A 123 7.26 7.20 -34.26
C GLY A 123 7.10 6.70 -35.70
N LEU A 124 7.19 5.39 -35.95
CA LEU A 124 7.02 4.81 -37.30
C LEU A 124 5.59 4.32 -37.60
N GLY A 125 4.69 4.29 -36.60
CA GLY A 125 3.31 3.81 -36.75
C GLY A 125 2.34 4.80 -37.39
N ILE A 126 2.68 6.09 -37.51
CA ILE A 126 1.75 7.15 -37.96
C ILE A 126 1.89 7.48 -39.47
N THR A 127 2.89 6.94 -40.16
CA THR A 127 3.21 7.38 -41.55
C THR A 127 2.82 6.37 -42.64
N GLY A 128 1.93 5.41 -42.37
CA GLY A 128 1.79 4.24 -43.24
C GLY A 128 0.41 3.68 -43.54
N ILE A 129 -0.70 4.44 -43.50
CA ILE A 129 -1.96 4.04 -44.16
C ILE A 129 -2.66 5.27 -44.77
N VAL A 130 -2.18 5.70 -45.94
CA VAL A 130 -2.96 6.43 -46.95
C VAL A 130 -2.62 5.81 -48.30
N LEU A 131 -3.21 4.65 -48.59
CA LEU A 131 -3.27 4.05 -49.93
C LEU A 131 -4.72 3.58 -50.13
N THR A 132 -5.53 4.43 -50.74
CA THR A 132 -6.07 4.27 -52.11
C THR A 132 -6.98 3.06 -52.27
N SER A 133 -8.28 3.31 -52.31
CA SER A 133 -9.25 2.48 -53.03
C SER A 133 -10.17 3.43 -53.79
N ASP A 134 -9.66 3.88 -54.94
CA ASP A 134 -10.48 4.23 -56.09
C ASP A 134 -11.02 2.91 -56.67
N ASP A 135 -12.33 2.78 -56.79
CA ASP A 135 -12.92 1.92 -57.82
C ASP A 135 -14.18 2.61 -58.37
N ASP A 136 -14.16 2.73 -59.69
CA ASP A 136 -15.01 3.49 -60.59
C ASP A 136 -16.40 2.86 -60.82
N ASP A 137 -17.32 3.74 -61.27
CA ASP A 137 -18.41 3.52 -62.24
C ASP A 137 -19.53 2.48 -61.99
N ASP A 138 -20.76 2.97 -61.73
CA ASP A 138 -21.90 2.62 -62.60
C ASP A 138 -23.00 3.73 -62.60
N PRO A 139 -23.37 4.31 -63.77
CA PRO A 139 -24.37 5.37 -63.88
C PRO A 139 -25.79 4.84 -64.14
N GLY A 140 -26.64 4.87 -63.11
CA GLY A 140 -28.07 4.55 -63.20
C GLY A 140 -28.95 5.79 -63.31
N THR A 141 -29.64 5.94 -64.44
CA THR A 141 -30.37 7.13 -64.90
C THR A 141 -31.85 7.14 -64.46
N THR A 142 -32.46 8.34 -64.45
CA THR A 142 -33.92 8.68 -64.52
C THR A 142 -34.73 8.45 -63.23
N THR A 143 -35.66 9.30 -62.77
CA THR A 143 -36.64 10.16 -63.45
C THR A 143 -37.19 11.19 -62.46
N ALA A 144 -37.42 12.43 -62.91
CA ALA A 144 -38.19 13.43 -62.18
C ALA A 144 -39.70 13.17 -62.33
N ASP A 145 -40.47 13.35 -61.25
CA ASP A 145 -41.93 13.57 -61.35
C ASP A 145 -42.35 14.71 -60.39
N PRO A 146 -43.01 15.77 -60.88
CA PRO A 146 -43.48 16.89 -60.07
C PRO A 146 -44.98 16.78 -59.76
N GLY A 147 -45.36 17.21 -58.55
CA GLY A 147 -46.69 17.78 -58.28
C GLY A 147 -47.65 16.90 -57.50
N GLY A 148 -48.17 17.46 -56.41
CA GLY A 148 -49.23 16.86 -55.60
C GLY A 148 -49.64 17.79 -54.44
N ASP A 149 -50.20 18.94 -54.79
CA ASP A 149 -50.97 19.81 -53.89
C ASP A 149 -52.29 19.10 -53.49
N GLY A 150 -52.72 19.25 -52.24
CA GLY A 150 -53.93 18.60 -51.74
C GLY A 150 -54.11 18.68 -50.23
N GLY A 151 -54.60 19.81 -49.74
CA GLY A 151 -54.96 20.01 -48.35
C GLY A 151 -56.18 19.20 -47.87
N GLY A 152 -56.33 19.10 -46.55
CA GLY A 152 -57.52 18.57 -45.89
C GLY A 152 -57.35 18.52 -44.39
N GLY A 153 -58.00 19.44 -43.68
CA GLY A 153 -57.91 19.59 -42.23
C GLY A 153 -58.49 18.44 -41.43
N GLY A 154 -57.97 18.30 -40.21
CA GLY A 154 -58.47 17.43 -39.17
C GLY A 154 -58.00 17.95 -37.82
N SER A 155 -58.79 18.86 -37.26
CA SER A 155 -58.64 19.38 -35.90
C SER A 155 -58.98 18.26 -34.93
N ASP A 156 -57.99 17.77 -34.17
CA ASP A 156 -58.18 17.15 -32.86
C ASP A 156 -56.86 17.23 -32.10
N ALA A 157 -56.57 18.45 -31.64
CA ALA A 157 -55.51 18.73 -30.69
C ALA A 157 -55.89 18.11 -29.33
N THR A 158 -55.63 16.81 -29.20
CA THR A 158 -55.51 16.19 -27.89
C THR A 158 -54.14 16.61 -27.38
N SER A 159 -54.10 17.68 -26.60
CA SER A 159 -52.92 18.08 -25.83
C SER A 159 -52.58 16.95 -24.86
N ASN A 160 -51.81 15.97 -25.34
CA ASN A 160 -51.03 15.10 -24.46
C ASN A 160 -50.12 16.05 -23.69
N ALA A 161 -50.42 16.20 -22.40
CA ALA A 161 -49.52 16.84 -21.47
C ALA A 161 -48.18 16.11 -21.60
N ASP A 162 -47.18 16.86 -22.05
CA ASP A 162 -45.79 16.45 -22.08
C ASP A 162 -45.48 15.86 -20.70
N PRO A 163 -45.05 14.58 -20.60
CA PRO A 163 -44.65 14.03 -19.31
C PRO A 163 -43.65 15.02 -18.72
N THR A 164 -43.98 15.54 -17.55
CA THR A 164 -43.13 16.48 -16.84
C THR A 164 -41.84 15.71 -16.62
N GLU A 165 -40.78 16.03 -17.37
CA GLU A 165 -39.49 15.38 -17.18
C GLU A 165 -39.17 15.55 -15.70
N ASP A 166 -39.10 14.43 -14.99
CA ASP A 166 -38.70 14.42 -13.60
C ASP A 166 -37.31 15.06 -13.58
N VAL A 167 -37.23 16.25 -13.00
CA VAL A 167 -35.96 16.95 -12.82
C VAL A 167 -35.08 15.99 -12.01
N VAL A 168 -34.11 15.39 -12.69
CA VAL A 168 -33.15 14.49 -12.05
C VAL A 168 -32.46 15.30 -10.97
N ALA A 169 -32.67 14.90 -9.71
CA ALA A 169 -32.05 15.57 -8.58
C ALA A 169 -30.54 15.48 -8.76
N ASP A 170 -29.85 16.60 -8.59
CA ASP A 170 -28.42 16.68 -8.67
C ASP A 170 -27.82 16.35 -7.30
N PRO A 171 -27.27 15.15 -7.10
CA PRO A 171 -26.77 14.72 -5.79
C PRO A 171 -25.63 15.61 -5.30
N VAL A 172 -24.87 16.23 -6.22
CA VAL A 172 -23.73 17.11 -5.89
C VAL A 172 -24.23 18.44 -5.32
N ALA A 173 -25.32 18.98 -5.87
CA ALA A 173 -25.89 20.25 -5.45
C ALA A 173 -26.42 20.21 -4.00
N GLU A 174 -26.97 19.07 -3.58
CA GLU A 174 -27.60 18.90 -2.26
C GLU A 174 -26.70 18.24 -1.21
N ALA A 175 -25.54 17.70 -1.60
CA ALA A 175 -24.63 17.00 -0.71
C ALA A 175 -24.16 17.84 0.50
N VAL A 176 -23.98 17.20 1.64
CA VAL A 176 -23.26 17.70 2.81
C VAL A 176 -22.08 16.81 3.18
N ILE A 177 -21.15 17.32 3.99
CA ILE A 177 -20.02 16.53 4.50
C ILE A 177 -20.58 15.34 5.30
N GLY A 178 -20.09 14.14 4.99
CA GLY A 178 -20.54 12.87 5.55
C GLY A 178 -21.63 12.15 4.75
N ASP A 179 -22.15 12.77 3.68
CA ASP A 179 -23.02 12.05 2.74
C ASP A 179 -22.20 11.06 1.91
N CYS A 180 -22.82 9.93 1.57
CA CYS A 180 -22.17 8.87 0.80
C CYS A 180 -22.82 8.65 -0.56
N PHE A 181 -22.01 8.23 -1.53
CA PHE A 181 -22.39 8.04 -2.91
C PHE A 181 -21.79 6.76 -3.48
N TYR A 182 -22.54 6.07 -4.34
CA TYR A 182 -21.95 5.13 -5.29
C TYR A 182 -21.59 5.88 -6.56
N ASN A 183 -20.43 5.58 -7.13
CA ASN A 183 -20.06 6.02 -8.47
C ASN A 183 -20.29 4.86 -9.45
N TYR A 184 -21.24 5.01 -10.37
CA TYR A 184 -21.49 4.03 -11.45
C TYR A 184 -20.73 4.37 -12.74
N GLY A 185 -20.10 5.55 -12.79
CA GLY A 185 -19.26 5.99 -13.88
C GLY A 185 -17.79 5.64 -13.64
N ASP A 186 -16.90 6.37 -14.30
CA ASP A 186 -15.45 6.25 -14.13
C ASP A 186 -14.85 7.47 -13.41
N GLU A 187 -13.52 7.51 -13.28
CA GLU A 187 -12.78 8.62 -12.66
C GLU A 187 -13.06 9.97 -13.33
N THR A 188 -13.27 9.97 -14.65
CA THR A 188 -13.37 11.19 -15.47
C THR A 188 -14.81 11.59 -15.79
N THR A 189 -15.73 10.63 -15.81
CA THR A 189 -17.17 10.84 -15.97
C THR A 189 -17.91 10.17 -14.81
N PRO A 190 -17.84 10.76 -13.60
CA PRO A 190 -18.49 10.20 -12.42
C PRO A 190 -20.01 10.29 -12.54
N GLU A 191 -20.68 9.20 -12.20
CA GLU A 191 -22.15 9.10 -12.13
C GLU A 191 -22.54 8.76 -10.69
N LEU A 192 -22.76 9.81 -9.88
CA LEU A 192 -23.03 9.66 -8.46
C LEU A 192 -24.51 9.34 -8.19
N GLU A 193 -24.76 8.38 -7.31
CA GLU A 193 -26.07 8.11 -6.70
C GLU A 193 -25.93 8.11 -5.18
N THR A 194 -26.85 8.79 -4.46
CA THR A 194 -26.85 8.79 -2.99
C THR A 194 -26.94 7.37 -2.44
N ALA A 195 -26.08 7.04 -1.48
CA ALA A 195 -25.91 5.71 -0.94
C ALA A 195 -25.88 5.71 0.60
N VAL A 196 -25.92 4.51 1.18
CA VAL A 196 -25.58 4.30 2.58
C VAL A 196 -24.05 4.19 2.69
N CYS A 197 -23.46 4.89 3.65
CA CYS A 197 -22.03 4.81 3.90
C CYS A 197 -21.59 3.39 4.25
N GLY A 198 -20.51 2.95 3.61
CA GLY A 198 -19.86 1.67 3.86
C GLY A 198 -18.92 1.28 2.72
N ALA A 199 -18.46 0.04 2.74
CA ALA A 199 -17.56 -0.51 1.74
C ALA A 199 -18.09 -0.32 0.30
N GLY A 200 -17.22 0.18 -0.58
CA GLY A 200 -17.53 0.52 -1.96
C GLY A 200 -18.15 1.90 -2.18
N ALA A 201 -18.47 2.65 -1.11
CA ALA A 201 -19.03 3.99 -1.22
C ALA A 201 -17.94 5.08 -1.13
N PHE A 202 -18.26 6.23 -1.71
CA PHE A 202 -17.53 7.48 -1.58
C PHE A 202 -18.19 8.37 -0.52
N GLU A 203 -17.47 8.79 0.51
CA GLU A 203 -17.92 9.77 1.50
C GLU A 203 -17.48 11.18 1.11
N ALA A 204 -18.38 12.16 1.19
CA ALA A 204 -18.02 13.57 1.05
C ALA A 204 -17.25 14.05 2.28
N VAL A 205 -15.93 14.18 2.15
CA VAL A 205 -15.04 14.61 3.25
C VAL A 205 -14.80 16.11 3.28
N ASP A 206 -14.98 16.81 2.15
CA ASP A 206 -14.91 18.26 2.07
C ASP A 206 -15.78 18.79 0.91
N ILE A 207 -16.21 20.05 1.02
CA ILE A 207 -17.01 20.76 0.03
C ILE A 207 -16.44 22.16 -0.14
N ILE A 208 -16.07 22.48 -1.38
CA ILE A 208 -15.47 23.76 -1.74
C ILE A 208 -16.47 24.56 -2.57
N GLU A 209 -17.02 25.61 -1.96
CA GLU A 209 -18.04 26.48 -2.57
C GLU A 209 -17.43 27.57 -3.46
N GLY A 210 -18.20 28.04 -4.44
CA GLY A 210 -17.86 29.13 -5.35
C GLY A 210 -16.82 28.78 -6.43
N THR A 211 -16.63 27.50 -6.73
CA THR A 211 -15.64 27.03 -7.71
C THR A 211 -16.10 25.75 -8.42
N SER A 212 -15.59 25.53 -9.63
CA SER A 212 -15.69 24.27 -10.37
C SER A 212 -14.30 23.64 -10.58
N ASP A 213 -13.28 24.14 -9.87
CA ASP A 213 -11.90 23.71 -9.98
C ASP A 213 -11.68 22.42 -9.17
N LEU A 214 -11.66 21.29 -9.86
CA LEU A 214 -11.49 19.97 -9.26
C LEU A 214 -10.16 19.80 -8.50
N THR A 215 -9.13 20.58 -8.86
CA THR A 215 -7.81 20.55 -8.20
C THR A 215 -7.81 21.16 -6.80
N SER A 216 -8.91 21.80 -6.42
CA SER A 216 -9.08 22.37 -5.09
C SER A 216 -9.08 21.31 -3.98
N CYS A 217 -9.32 20.04 -4.31
CA CYS A 217 -9.25 18.91 -3.39
C CYS A 217 -7.84 18.29 -3.23
N ASP A 218 -6.87 18.62 -4.11
CA ASP A 218 -5.56 17.93 -4.20
C ASP A 218 -4.72 18.03 -2.91
N SER A 219 -5.03 19.01 -2.04
CA SER A 219 -4.33 19.16 -0.75
C SER A 219 -4.76 18.15 0.32
N ASN A 220 -5.85 17.41 0.08
CA ASN A 220 -6.38 16.44 1.02
C ASN A 220 -6.00 15.00 0.59
N PRO A 221 -5.12 14.32 1.34
CA PRO A 221 -4.56 13.03 0.93
C PRO A 221 -5.56 11.87 0.96
N VAL A 222 -6.74 12.03 1.60
CA VAL A 222 -7.77 10.97 1.65
C VAL A 222 -8.77 11.06 0.49
N VAL A 223 -8.62 12.04 -0.40
CA VAL A 223 -9.53 12.24 -1.54
C VAL A 223 -9.09 11.37 -2.71
N ASN A 224 -10.02 10.59 -3.26
CA ASN A 224 -9.79 9.76 -4.45
C ASN A 224 -10.58 10.25 -5.67
N LEU A 225 -11.63 11.05 -5.45
CA LEU A 225 -12.48 11.55 -6.52
C LEU A 225 -12.93 12.97 -6.16
N SER A 226 -12.87 13.88 -7.14
CA SER A 226 -13.45 15.21 -7.02
C SER A 226 -14.50 15.43 -8.11
N VAL A 227 -15.66 15.93 -7.72
CA VAL A 227 -16.82 16.09 -8.62
C VAL A 227 -17.38 17.49 -8.49
N THR A 228 -17.71 18.10 -9.62
CA THR A 228 -18.41 19.39 -9.67
C THR A 228 -19.76 19.20 -10.35
N SER A 229 -20.74 20.00 -9.96
CA SER A 229 -21.99 20.13 -10.70
C SER A 229 -21.93 21.33 -11.64
N THR A 230 -22.69 21.28 -12.74
CA THR A 230 -22.88 22.42 -13.65
C THR A 230 -23.96 23.40 -13.17
N GLY A 231 -24.83 22.97 -12.25
CA GLY A 231 -25.92 23.78 -11.71
C GLY A 231 -25.53 24.59 -10.47
N THR A 232 -24.46 24.18 -9.78
CA THR A 232 -23.93 24.84 -8.59
C THR A 232 -22.42 24.97 -8.70
N ASP A 233 -21.89 26.19 -8.51
CA ASP A 233 -20.45 26.45 -8.46
C ASP A 233 -19.86 25.85 -7.17
N ARG A 234 -19.76 24.52 -7.05
CA ARG A 234 -19.13 23.84 -5.92
C ARG A 234 -18.47 22.53 -6.33
N VAL A 235 -17.41 22.17 -5.62
CA VAL A 235 -16.65 20.92 -5.77
C VAL A 235 -16.82 20.07 -4.52
N LEU A 236 -17.13 18.79 -4.71
CA LEU A 236 -17.15 17.76 -3.67
C LEU A 236 -15.81 17.02 -3.70
N CYS A 237 -15.17 16.91 -2.54
CA CYS A 237 -13.99 16.10 -2.35
C CYS A 237 -14.43 14.77 -1.70
N LEU A 238 -14.27 13.67 -2.42
CA LEU A 238 -14.81 12.36 -2.05
C LEU A 238 -13.69 11.39 -1.67
N SER A 239 -13.89 10.68 -0.56
CA SER A 239 -12.99 9.63 -0.06
C SER A 239 -13.65 8.26 -0.23
N TYR A 240 -12.94 7.33 -0.86
CA TYR A 240 -13.42 5.97 -1.09
C TYR A 240 -13.22 5.10 0.16
N THR A 241 -14.26 4.36 0.54
CA THR A 241 -14.20 3.37 1.62
C THR A 241 -14.06 1.98 1.02
N VAL A 242 -12.86 1.41 1.02
CA VAL A 242 -12.65 0.07 0.43
C VAL A 242 -13.26 -1.04 1.30
N ILE A 243 -13.08 -0.95 2.62
CA ILE A 243 -13.55 -1.91 3.61
C ILE A 243 -14.07 -1.10 4.82
N ASP A 244 -15.19 -1.54 5.39
CA ASP A 244 -15.76 -0.88 6.58
C ASP A 244 -14.76 -0.86 7.74
N GLY A 245 -14.40 0.35 8.17
CA GLY A 245 -13.47 0.58 9.27
C GLY A 245 -12.00 0.48 8.89
N ASP A 246 -11.65 0.25 7.62
CA ASP A 246 -10.27 0.34 7.15
C ASP A 246 -9.91 1.79 6.85
N ASP A 247 -8.96 2.35 7.60
CA ASP A 247 -8.38 3.67 7.31
C ASP A 247 -6.96 3.58 6.75
N ALA A 248 -6.34 2.39 6.75
CA ALA A 248 -5.02 2.17 6.17
C ALA A 248 -5.04 2.30 4.64
N TYR A 249 -6.18 2.07 3.97
CA TYR A 249 -6.32 2.36 2.55
C TYR A 249 -5.88 3.78 2.16
N HIS A 250 -6.01 4.76 3.06
CA HIS A 250 -5.55 6.15 2.85
C HIS A 250 -4.20 6.47 3.49
N ALA A 251 -3.53 5.47 4.08
CA ALA A 251 -2.26 5.69 4.74
C ALA A 251 -1.20 6.23 3.77
N GLN A 252 -0.46 7.20 4.26
CA GLN A 252 0.59 7.91 3.53
C GLN A 252 1.98 7.36 3.86
N VAL A 253 2.94 7.64 2.98
CA VAL A 253 4.34 7.25 3.23
C VAL A 253 4.82 7.87 4.55
N GLY A 254 5.33 7.02 5.43
CA GLY A 254 5.83 7.38 6.75
C GLY A 254 4.83 7.13 7.88
N GLU A 255 3.55 6.95 7.59
CA GLU A 255 2.55 6.56 8.58
C GLU A 255 2.70 5.09 8.96
N CYS A 256 2.21 4.73 10.13
CA CYS A 256 2.23 3.36 10.60
C CYS A 256 0.83 2.76 10.59
N VAL A 257 0.76 1.51 10.14
CA VAL A 257 -0.44 0.73 10.00
C VAL A 257 -0.29 -0.62 10.71
N TYR A 258 -1.41 -1.22 11.07
CA TYR A 258 -1.45 -2.58 11.55
C TYR A 258 -2.79 -3.23 11.21
N GLY A 259 -2.74 -4.53 10.94
CA GLY A 259 -3.90 -5.35 10.65
C GLY A 259 -3.52 -6.81 10.82
N THR A 260 -4.39 -7.71 10.40
CA THR A 260 -4.08 -9.14 10.44
C THR A 260 -3.63 -9.62 9.07
N SER A 261 -2.87 -10.71 9.01
CA SER A 261 -2.53 -11.40 7.76
C SER A 261 -3.73 -12.05 7.03
N THR A 262 -4.94 -11.95 7.59
CA THR A 262 -6.16 -12.47 6.98
C THR A 262 -6.59 -11.59 5.81
N ALA A 263 -6.67 -12.19 4.61
CA ALA A 263 -7.15 -11.51 3.41
C ALA A 263 -8.55 -10.89 3.62
N GLY A 264 -8.72 -9.64 3.20
CA GLY A 264 -9.97 -8.89 3.34
C GLY A 264 -10.29 -8.42 4.77
N SER A 265 -9.34 -8.52 5.71
CA SER A 265 -9.46 -7.84 7.00
C SER A 265 -9.11 -6.36 6.89
N ALA A 266 -9.74 -5.53 7.71
CA ALA A 266 -9.43 -4.11 7.79
C ALA A 266 -8.05 -3.88 8.43
N TRP A 267 -7.34 -2.90 7.89
CA TRP A 267 -6.08 -2.39 8.44
C TRP A 267 -6.29 -0.98 8.98
N TYR A 268 -5.51 -0.64 10.01
CA TYR A 268 -5.68 0.58 10.77
C TYR A 268 -4.42 1.42 10.83
N VAL A 269 -4.54 2.74 10.67
CA VAL A 269 -3.50 3.72 10.95
C VAL A 269 -3.35 3.86 12.48
N LEU A 270 -2.11 3.81 12.96
CA LEU A 270 -1.80 3.95 14.37
C LEU A 270 -0.45 4.65 14.60
N ASP A 271 -0.18 5.00 15.85
CA ASP A 271 1.10 5.60 16.23
C ASP A 271 2.25 4.60 16.00
N CYS A 272 3.33 5.06 15.35
CA CYS A 272 4.50 4.23 15.10
C CYS A 272 5.11 3.68 16.39
N GLN A 273 5.13 2.35 16.50
CA GLN A 273 5.63 1.60 17.65
C GLN A 273 6.17 0.24 17.20
N ASP A 274 6.89 -0.44 18.08
CA ASP A 274 7.43 -1.77 17.84
C ASP A 274 6.31 -2.75 17.41
N GLY A 275 6.58 -3.55 16.39
CA GLY A 275 5.65 -4.51 15.78
C GLY A 275 4.64 -3.90 14.79
N ALA A 276 4.53 -2.57 14.70
CA ALA A 276 3.72 -1.93 13.67
C ALA A 276 4.41 -1.99 12.31
N PHE A 277 3.66 -1.76 11.24
CA PHE A 277 4.20 -1.60 9.90
C PHE A 277 4.25 -0.14 9.52
N LYS A 278 5.41 0.37 9.13
CA LYS A 278 5.55 1.68 8.50
C LYS A 278 5.33 1.56 7.00
N VAL A 279 4.51 2.44 6.43
CA VAL A 279 4.35 2.58 4.98
C VAL A 279 5.62 3.22 4.42
N ILE A 280 6.38 2.47 3.63
CA ILE A 280 7.61 2.97 2.99
C ILE A 280 7.39 3.42 1.56
N GLU A 281 6.38 2.87 0.90
CA GLU A 281 5.96 3.24 -0.44
C GLU A 281 4.46 2.97 -0.59
N ARG A 282 3.77 3.87 -1.30
CA ARG A 282 2.37 3.76 -1.69
C ARG A 282 2.34 3.83 -3.22
N ILE A 283 1.70 2.85 -3.83
CA ILE A 283 1.59 2.74 -5.30
C ILE A 283 0.11 2.79 -5.64
N ASP A 284 -0.36 3.95 -6.10
CA ASP A 284 -1.72 4.11 -6.62
C ASP A 284 -1.81 3.50 -8.03
N GLY A 285 -2.96 2.96 -8.40
CA GLY A 285 -3.15 2.28 -9.68
C GLY A 285 -2.74 0.80 -9.71
N GLU A 286 -2.33 0.24 -8.56
CA GLU A 286 -1.76 -1.10 -8.45
C GLU A 286 -2.37 -1.84 -7.26
N SER A 287 -2.71 -3.11 -7.44
CA SER A 287 -3.23 -3.97 -6.36
C SER A 287 -2.33 -5.17 -6.05
N SER A 288 -1.24 -5.37 -6.80
CA SER A 288 -0.27 -6.43 -6.58
C SER A 288 0.89 -6.01 -5.66
N THR A 289 1.12 -6.78 -4.61
CA THR A 289 2.26 -6.61 -3.69
C THR A 289 3.61 -6.95 -4.32
N SER A 290 3.64 -7.57 -5.52
CA SER A 290 4.88 -7.78 -6.26
C SER A 290 5.57 -6.48 -6.66
N SER A 291 4.83 -5.38 -6.73
CA SER A 291 5.36 -4.07 -7.11
C SER A 291 6.24 -3.46 -6.01
N CYS A 292 6.24 -4.04 -4.81
CA CYS A 292 7.05 -3.60 -3.67
C CYS A 292 8.45 -4.23 -3.57
N THR A 293 8.80 -5.17 -4.44
CA THR A 293 10.07 -5.94 -4.29
C THR A 293 11.32 -5.09 -4.43
N ASP A 294 11.20 -3.90 -5.04
CA ASP A 294 12.32 -2.98 -5.25
C ASP A 294 12.50 -2.00 -4.08
N SER A 295 11.54 -1.92 -3.14
CA SER A 295 11.59 -1.00 -2.02
C SER A 295 12.56 -1.51 -0.94
N THR A 296 13.45 -0.64 -0.47
CA THR A 296 14.41 -0.97 0.59
C THR A 296 13.66 -1.25 1.90
N TYR A 297 14.02 -2.34 2.59
CA TYR A 297 13.36 -2.82 3.82
C TYR A 297 11.89 -3.28 3.66
N TYR A 298 11.43 -3.48 2.43
CA TYR A 298 10.17 -4.14 2.18
C TYR A 298 10.17 -5.54 2.79
N ILE A 299 9.14 -5.83 3.59
CA ILE A 299 8.97 -7.15 4.21
C ILE A 299 7.54 -7.69 4.08
N TYR A 300 6.57 -6.79 3.92
CA TYR A 300 5.17 -7.15 3.77
C TYR A 300 4.46 -6.13 2.90
N GLY A 301 3.37 -6.54 2.23
CA GLY A 301 2.59 -5.65 1.38
C GLY A 301 1.10 -5.89 1.55
N VAL A 302 0.32 -4.82 1.44
CA VAL A 302 -1.15 -4.88 1.43
C VAL A 302 -1.64 -4.30 0.12
N GLY A 303 -2.32 -5.12 -0.68
CA GLY A 303 -2.92 -4.72 -1.94
C GLY A 303 -4.43 -4.58 -1.79
N TYR A 304 -4.98 -3.45 -2.23
CA TYR A 304 -6.41 -3.16 -2.31
C TYR A 304 -6.82 -3.19 -3.78
N SER A 305 -7.72 -4.12 -4.13
CA SER A 305 -8.35 -4.17 -5.45
C SER A 305 -9.84 -3.87 -5.34
N THR A 306 -10.31 -2.93 -6.14
CA THR A 306 -11.68 -2.40 -6.09
C THR A 306 -12.50 -2.74 -7.33
N GLY A 307 -11.86 -3.30 -8.35
CA GLY A 307 -12.42 -3.47 -9.70
C GLY A 307 -12.19 -2.26 -10.60
N GLU A 308 -11.84 -1.11 -10.03
CA GLU A 308 -11.50 0.13 -10.73
C GLU A 308 -10.03 0.47 -10.51
N THR A 309 -9.24 0.45 -11.58
CA THR A 309 -7.77 0.58 -11.45
C THR A 309 -7.34 1.90 -10.80
N TYR A 310 -8.07 3.00 -10.99
CA TYR A 310 -7.71 4.30 -10.38
C TYR A 310 -7.89 4.33 -8.84
N LEU A 311 -8.64 3.39 -8.29
CA LEU A 311 -8.83 3.21 -6.84
C LEU A 311 -7.96 2.09 -6.28
N ASP A 312 -7.36 1.25 -7.12
CA ASP A 312 -6.43 0.21 -6.67
C ASP A 312 -5.22 0.87 -6.01
N THR A 313 -4.79 0.31 -4.88
CA THR A 313 -3.68 0.85 -4.10
C THR A 313 -2.87 -0.29 -3.51
N THR A 314 -1.55 -0.19 -3.56
CA THR A 314 -0.65 -1.11 -2.86
C THR A 314 0.20 -0.35 -1.86
N LEU A 315 0.21 -0.82 -0.62
CA LEU A 315 1.09 -0.34 0.44
C LEU A 315 2.26 -1.30 0.59
N CYS A 316 3.47 -0.79 0.41
CA CYS A 316 4.71 -1.50 0.68
C CYS A 316 5.14 -1.17 2.10
N LEU A 317 5.32 -2.20 2.92
CA LEU A 317 5.43 -2.07 4.37
C LEU A 317 6.78 -2.55 4.89
N GLN A 318 7.28 -1.81 5.86
CA GLN A 318 8.44 -2.14 6.70
C GLN A 318 7.96 -2.39 8.13
N MET A 319 8.23 -3.56 8.69
CA MET A 319 7.99 -3.81 10.11
C MET A 319 8.97 -3.04 11.00
N LEU A 320 8.46 -2.35 12.02
CA LEU A 320 9.26 -1.73 13.05
C LEU A 320 9.63 -2.78 14.10
N TYR A 321 10.63 -3.60 13.83
CA TYR A 321 11.09 -4.60 14.79
C TYR A 321 11.61 -3.95 16.07
N ALA A 322 11.25 -4.51 17.21
CA ALA A 322 11.71 -4.03 18.52
C ALA A 322 13.23 -4.14 18.67
N SER A 323 13.83 -5.07 17.93
CA SER A 323 15.27 -5.32 17.84
C SER A 323 15.99 -4.47 16.78
N GLY A 324 15.28 -3.52 16.14
CA GLY A 324 15.82 -2.66 15.10
C GLY A 324 16.13 -3.42 13.80
N ASP A 325 17.27 -3.11 13.20
CA ASP A 325 17.70 -3.67 11.91
C ASP A 325 18.05 -5.16 11.99
N THR A 326 18.14 -5.72 13.21
CA THR A 326 18.31 -7.16 13.44
C THR A 326 17.24 -8.00 12.71
N GLY A 327 16.00 -7.50 12.64
CA GLY A 327 14.91 -8.17 11.94
C GLY A 327 15.09 -8.24 10.42
N TYR A 328 16.04 -7.48 9.87
CA TYR A 328 16.36 -7.45 8.44
C TYR A 328 17.73 -8.06 8.12
N ALA A 329 18.59 -8.21 9.13
CA ALA A 329 19.98 -8.60 8.92
C ALA A 329 20.09 -10.05 8.47
N GLU A 330 20.86 -10.29 7.41
CA GLU A 330 21.22 -11.58 6.86
C GLU A 330 22.57 -12.07 7.40
N VAL A 331 22.90 -13.34 7.15
CA VAL A 331 24.21 -13.89 7.53
C VAL A 331 25.33 -13.07 6.87
N ASP A 332 26.38 -12.78 7.66
CA ASP A 332 27.53 -11.94 7.32
C ASP A 332 27.26 -10.42 7.32
N ASP A 333 26.04 -9.96 7.62
CA ASP A 333 25.79 -8.53 7.84
C ASP A 333 26.43 -8.03 9.13
N CYS A 334 26.94 -6.80 9.08
CA CYS A 334 27.56 -6.13 10.22
C CYS A 334 26.59 -5.10 10.83
N LEU A 335 26.54 -5.08 12.15
CA LEU A 335 25.61 -4.28 12.94
C LEU A 335 26.34 -3.48 14.02
N SER A 336 25.78 -2.33 14.37
CA SER A 336 26.10 -1.59 15.57
C SER A 336 25.00 -1.84 16.61
N MET A 337 25.32 -2.60 17.65
CA MET A 337 24.44 -2.86 18.78
C MET A 337 24.66 -1.85 19.90
N ASN A 338 23.56 -1.38 20.49
CA ASN A 338 23.60 -0.53 21.68
C ASN A 338 24.14 -1.29 22.92
N SER A 339 24.43 -0.57 24.00
CA SER A 339 25.10 -1.15 25.18
C SER A 339 24.25 -2.15 25.98
N ASP A 340 22.92 -2.07 25.86
CA ASP A 340 21.94 -3.01 26.41
C ASP A 340 21.59 -4.14 25.43
N TYR A 341 22.11 -4.06 24.19
CA TYR A 341 22.02 -5.07 23.15
C TYR A 341 20.59 -5.40 22.71
N THR A 342 19.64 -4.51 23.00
CA THR A 342 18.23 -4.70 22.67
C THR A 342 17.88 -4.15 21.30
N TYR A 343 18.77 -3.39 20.68
CA TYR A 343 18.55 -2.71 19.42
C TYR A 343 19.85 -2.66 18.62
N ALA A 344 19.76 -2.95 17.33
CA ALA A 344 20.87 -2.94 16.40
C ALA A 344 20.53 -2.09 15.17
N GLU A 345 21.55 -1.46 14.58
CA GLU A 345 21.46 -0.73 13.32
C GLU A 345 22.48 -1.26 12.32
N PHE A 346 22.14 -1.26 11.04
CA PHE A 346 23.11 -1.53 9.98
C PHE A 346 24.23 -0.49 9.98
N VAL A 347 25.45 -0.96 9.74
CA VAL A 347 26.62 -0.12 9.49
C VAL A 347 27.05 -0.24 8.03
N SER A 348 27.59 0.84 7.48
CA SER A 348 28.07 0.85 6.08
C SER A 348 29.35 0.02 5.86
N ASP A 349 30.14 -0.15 6.92
CA ASP A 349 31.36 -0.96 6.94
C ASP A 349 31.43 -1.71 8.28
N CYS A 350 31.94 -2.95 8.25
CA CYS A 350 32.11 -3.77 9.46
C CYS A 350 33.09 -3.14 10.45
N ASP A 351 34.04 -2.32 9.99
CA ASP A 351 34.95 -1.59 10.88
C ASP A 351 34.23 -0.58 11.79
N ASP A 352 33.02 -0.14 11.41
CA ASP A 352 32.16 0.76 12.20
C ASP A 352 31.17 -0.02 13.10
N GLY A 353 31.08 -1.34 12.92
CA GLY A 353 30.21 -2.23 13.68
C GLY A 353 30.87 -2.75 14.95
N ASN A 354 30.06 -3.36 15.82
CA ASN A 354 30.55 -4.14 16.95
C ASN A 354 30.03 -5.58 16.93
N ALA A 355 29.07 -5.91 16.07
CA ALA A 355 28.53 -7.24 15.92
C ALA A 355 28.41 -7.63 14.45
N TYR A 356 28.40 -8.93 14.17
CA TYR A 356 28.07 -9.46 12.86
C TYR A 356 27.15 -10.68 13.00
N VAL A 357 26.28 -10.88 12.01
CA VAL A 357 25.31 -11.98 12.01
C VAL A 357 25.99 -13.27 11.57
N THR A 358 25.84 -14.31 12.39
CA THR A 358 26.45 -15.63 12.18
C THR A 358 25.44 -16.70 11.76
N GLY A 359 24.15 -16.42 11.94
CA GLY A 359 23.06 -17.32 11.59
C GLY A 359 21.72 -16.61 11.64
N ARG A 360 20.80 -16.97 10.75
CA ARG A 360 19.41 -16.49 10.75
C ARG A 360 18.46 -17.63 10.42
N THR A 361 17.29 -17.65 11.06
CA THR A 361 16.15 -18.48 10.68
C THR A 361 14.84 -17.71 10.93
N ASN A 362 13.82 -17.95 10.10
CA ASN A 362 12.47 -17.40 10.32
C ASN A 362 11.62 -18.32 11.24
N GLU A 363 12.29 -19.22 11.97
CA GLU A 363 11.66 -20.08 12.97
C GLU A 363 12.06 -19.62 14.37
N ILE A 364 11.12 -19.69 15.31
CA ILE A 364 11.43 -19.52 16.74
C ILE A 364 12.07 -20.82 17.24
N VAL A 365 13.38 -20.78 17.44
CA VAL A 365 14.18 -21.93 17.92
C VAL A 365 14.77 -21.64 19.29
N ASP A 366 15.25 -22.69 19.96
CA ASP A 366 16.05 -22.52 21.17
C ASP A 366 17.41 -21.88 20.82
N GLY A 367 17.48 -20.56 20.93
CA GLY A 367 18.64 -19.77 20.53
C GLY A 367 19.94 -20.20 21.22
N GLU A 368 19.89 -20.67 22.47
CA GLU A 368 21.09 -21.11 23.20
C GLU A 368 21.74 -22.34 22.54
N SER A 369 20.94 -23.34 22.18
CA SER A 369 21.45 -24.55 21.54
C SER A 369 21.71 -24.36 20.04
N TRP A 370 20.86 -23.59 19.35
CA TRP A 370 20.98 -23.36 17.92
C TRP A 370 22.18 -22.47 17.56
N CYS A 371 22.40 -21.40 18.32
CA CYS A 371 23.53 -20.49 18.11
C CYS A 371 24.85 -21.02 18.65
N ASN A 372 24.91 -22.21 19.25
CA ASN A 372 26.14 -22.91 19.62
C ASN A 372 27.16 -22.02 20.38
N GLY A 373 26.67 -21.23 21.34
CA GLY A 373 27.49 -20.34 22.16
C GLY A 373 27.71 -18.92 21.61
N TRP A 374 27.15 -18.59 20.44
CA TRP A 374 27.04 -17.21 19.97
C TRP A 374 25.96 -16.44 20.73
N GLY A 375 25.98 -15.10 20.60
CA GLY A 375 24.85 -14.27 21.02
C GLY A 375 23.63 -14.58 20.17
N TRP A 376 22.44 -14.38 20.73
CA TRP A 376 21.21 -14.63 20.01
C TRP A 376 20.11 -13.64 20.39
N ALA A 377 19.22 -13.38 19.45
CA ALA A 377 17.97 -12.67 19.68
C ALA A 377 16.86 -13.35 18.88
N TYR A 378 15.65 -13.38 19.42
CA TYR A 378 14.47 -13.75 18.64
C TYR A 378 13.37 -12.71 18.85
N GLU A 379 12.53 -12.59 17.83
CA GLU A 379 11.31 -11.80 17.87
C GLU A 379 10.17 -12.62 17.28
N GLU A 380 9.11 -12.79 18.06
CA GLU A 380 7.88 -13.46 17.69
C GLU A 380 6.82 -12.41 17.33
N VAL A 381 6.20 -12.60 16.18
CA VAL A 381 5.13 -11.76 15.64
C VAL A 381 3.90 -12.66 15.44
N PRO A 382 3.01 -12.78 16.43
CA PRO A 382 1.94 -13.77 16.42
C PRO A 382 0.98 -13.68 15.23
N ASP A 383 0.65 -12.47 14.79
CA ASP A 383 -0.27 -12.23 13.66
C ASP A 383 0.40 -12.43 12.29
N PHE A 384 1.73 -12.46 12.26
CA PHE A 384 2.59 -12.64 11.08
C PHE A 384 3.74 -13.61 11.41
N PRO A 385 3.45 -14.89 11.68
CA PRO A 385 4.46 -15.84 12.14
C PRO A 385 5.61 -16.03 11.14
N GLU A 386 5.38 -15.79 9.85
CA GLU A 386 6.40 -15.80 8.80
C GLU A 386 7.44 -14.67 8.93
N LEU A 387 7.11 -13.61 9.68
CA LEU A 387 7.99 -12.47 9.98
C LEU A 387 8.70 -12.63 11.32
N SER A 388 8.42 -13.71 12.05
CA SER A 388 9.17 -14.08 13.25
C SER A 388 10.55 -14.58 12.87
N PHE A 389 11.54 -14.37 13.75
CA PHE A 389 12.90 -14.82 13.46
C PHE A 389 13.69 -15.14 14.73
N THR A 390 14.73 -15.95 14.55
CA THR A 390 15.86 -16.09 15.48
C THR A 390 17.15 -15.76 14.74
N VAL A 391 17.97 -14.89 15.31
CA VAL A 391 19.29 -14.53 14.79
C VAL A 391 20.39 -14.93 15.77
N CYS A 392 21.53 -15.37 15.24
CA CYS A 392 22.78 -15.52 15.98
C CYS A 392 23.74 -14.42 15.58
N TRP A 393 24.51 -13.90 16.53
CA TRP A 393 25.48 -12.85 16.27
C TRP A 393 26.76 -13.05 17.10
N GLY A 394 27.88 -12.55 16.56
CA GLY A 394 29.19 -12.55 17.18
C GLY A 394 29.74 -11.14 17.33
N TRP A 395 30.69 -10.95 18.26
CA TRP A 395 31.45 -9.71 18.37
C TRP A 395 32.47 -9.59 17.24
N LEU A 396 32.64 -8.39 16.69
CA LEU A 396 33.70 -8.04 15.73
C LEU A 396 35.04 -7.75 16.42
#